data_AF-A0A6P0T4F4-F1
#
_entry.id   AF-A0A6P0T4F4-F1
#
_cell.length_a   1.000
_cell.length_b   1.000
_cell.length_c   1.000
_cell.angle_alpha   90.00
_cell.angle_beta   90.00
_cell.angle_gamma   90.00
#
_symmetry.space_group_name_H-M   'P 1'
#
loop_
_entity.id
_entity.type
_entity.pdbx_description
1 polymer ?
#
loop_
_entity_poly.entity_id
_entity_poly.type
_entity_poly.pdbx_seq_one_letter_code
_entity_poly.pdbx_strand_id
1 'polypeptide(L)' 'GLKFVDDERIHLHHIDGNHSNQREDNLMAVHRSCHQQIHWSQKDI' A
#
# COMPACT_ATOMS: atom_id res chain seq x y z
N GLY A 1 -13.76 -1.08 15.08
CA GLY A 1 -13.47 -1.56 13.71
C GLY A 1 -13.20 -0.36 12.84
N LEU A 2 -12.09 -0.37 12.09
CA LEU A 2 -11.85 0.64 11.06
C LEU A 2 -12.93 0.48 9.98
N LYS A 3 -13.75 1.51 9.78
CA LYS A 3 -14.67 1.58 8.64
C LYS A 3 -13.93 2.29 7.51
N PHE A 4 -13.51 1.54 6.51
CA PHE A 4 -13.10 2.12 5.24
C PHE A 4 -14.35 2.66 4.57
N VAL A 5 -14.34 3.95 4.25
CA VAL A 5 -15.42 4.63 3.55
C VAL A 5 -15.09 4.53 2.07
N ASP A 6 -16.04 4.00 1.29
CA ASP A 6 -16.07 3.83 -0.19
C ASP A 6 -15.84 2.39 -0.70
N ASP A 7 -16.42 2.08 -1.87
CA ASP A 7 -16.33 0.81 -2.64
C ASP A 7 -14.93 0.59 -3.25
N GLU A 8 -13.92 1.25 -2.68
CA GLU A 8 -12.57 1.23 -3.19
C GLU A 8 -11.84 -0.05 -2.72
N ARG A 9 -11.15 -0.70 -3.66
CA ARG A 9 -10.37 -1.91 -3.36
C ARG A 9 -9.18 -1.57 -2.48
N ILE A 10 -9.04 -2.31 -1.38
CA ILE A 10 -7.85 -2.31 -0.53
C ILE A 10 -6.76 -3.15 -1.19
N HIS A 11 -5.54 -2.65 -1.16
CA HIS A 11 -4.32 -3.27 -1.67
C HIS A 11 -3.30 -3.40 -0.54
N LEU A 12 -2.47 -4.44 -0.60
CA LEU A 12 -1.31 -4.59 0.28
C LEU A 12 -0.10 -3.90 -0.34
N HIS A 13 0.57 -3.07 0.45
CA HIS A 13 1.78 -2.35 0.09
C HIS A 13 2.96 -2.86 0.92
N HIS A 14 4.11 -3.11 0.29
CA HIS A 14 5.37 -3.43 0.97
C HIS A 14 6.04 -2.11 1.38
N ILE A 15 6.17 -1.86 2.69
CA ILE A 15 6.64 -0.57 3.22
C ILE A 15 8.12 -0.32 2.85
N ASP A 16 8.95 -1.36 2.84
CA ASP A 16 10.37 -1.30 2.50
C ASP A 16 10.68 -1.36 0.98
N GLY A 17 9.65 -1.48 0.13
CA GLY A 17 9.81 -1.64 -1.32
C GLY A 17 10.33 -3.01 -1.78
N ASN A 18 10.63 -3.93 -0.86
CA ASN A 18 11.11 -5.28 -1.17
C ASN A 18 9.93 -6.23 -1.40
N HIS A 19 9.49 -6.33 -2.65
CA HIS A 19 8.41 -7.23 -3.06
C HIS A 19 8.72 -8.74 -2.90
N SER A 20 9.94 -9.10 -2.48
CA SER A 20 10.34 -10.49 -2.27
C SER A 20 10.13 -10.96 -0.83
N ASN A 21 9.90 -10.04 0.13
CA ASN A 21 9.67 -10.39 1.53
C ASN A 21 8.17 -10.27 1.88
N GLN A 22 7.45 -11.39 1.97
CA GLN A 22 6.02 -11.40 2.34
C GLN A 22 5.85 -11.31 3.86
N ARG A 23 6.65 -10.48 4.53
CA ARG A 23 6.60 -10.37 5.99
C ARG A 23 5.37 -9.57 6.39
N GLU A 24 4.53 -10.14 7.24
CA GLU A 24 3.28 -9.50 7.69
C GLU A 24 3.53 -8.15 8.39
N ASP A 25 4.66 -8.01 9.09
CA ASP A 25 5.08 -6.77 9.76
C ASP A 25 5.58 -5.68 8.79
N ASN A 26 5.73 -5.99 7.51
CA ASN A 26 6.16 -5.10 6.44
C ASN A 26 5.02 -4.77 5.44
N LEU A 27 3.79 -5.20 5.73
CA LEU A 27 2.64 -4.97 4.87
C LEU A 27 1.72 -3.89 5.43
N MET A 28 1.34 -2.93 4.57
CA MET A 28 0.35 -1.91 4.87
C MET A 28 -0.90 -2.12 4.01
N ALA A 29 -2.07 -2.17 4.64
CA ALA A 29 -3.34 -2.15 3.94
C ALA A 29 -3.70 -0.70 3.56
N VAL A 30 -3.78 -0.41 2.28
CA VAL A 30 -4.05 0.93 1.75
C VAL A 30 -5.08 0.87 0.62
N HIS A 31 -5.80 1.97 0.38
CA HIS A 31 -6.65 2.07 -0.81
C HIS A 31 -5.81 2.04 -2.10
N ARG A 32 -6.38 1.55 -3.20
CA ARG A 32 -5.72 1.51 -4.51
C ARG A 32 -5.21 2.90 -4.96
N SER A 33 -5.99 3.96 -4.76
CA SER A 33 -5.62 5.34 -5.06
C SER A 33 -4.40 5.82 -4.25
N CYS A 34 -4.36 5.51 -2.96
CA CYS A 34 -3.21 5.78 -2.09
C CYS A 34 -1.99 4.94 -2.50
N HIS A 35 -2.19 3.66 -2.80
CA HIS A 35 -1.13 2.76 -3.27
C HIS A 35 -0.44 3.33 -4.52
N GLN A 36 -1.22 3.85 -5.48
CA GLN A 36 -0.67 4.46 -6.69
C GLN A 36 0.13 5.74 -6.40
N GLN A 37 -0.34 6.59 -5.49
CA GLN A 37 0.37 7.80 -5.06
C GLN A 37 1.68 7.48 -4.34
N ILE A 38 1.70 6.47 -3.48
CA ILE A 38 2.91 6.02 -2.78
C ILE A 38 3.98 5.57 -3.80
N HIS A 39 3.58 4.80 -4.82
CA HIS A 39 4.49 4.40 -5.90
C HIS A 39 4.94 5.56 -6.79
N TRP A 40 4.13 6.61 -6.96
CA TRP A 40 4.53 7.80 -7.70
C TRP A 40 5.49 8.69 -6.91
N SER A 41 5.23 8.88 -5.60
CA SER A 41 6.11 9.67 -4.73
C SER A 41 7.46 9.01 -4.46
N GLN A 42 7.58 7.69 -4.65
CA GLN A 42 8.85 6.96 -4.59
C GLN A 42 9.55 6.86 -5.96
N LYS A 43 8.92 7.34 -7.04
CA LYS A 43 9.51 7.44 -8.37
C LYS A 43 10.03 8.86 -8.63
N ASP A 44 11.01 9.30 -7.85
CA ASP A 44 11.79 10.50 -8.17
C ASP A 44 13.30 10.25 -7.91
N ILE A 45 14.05 10.23 -9.04
CA ILE A 45 15.50 10.19 -9.29
C ILE A 45 16.21 8.82 -9.17
#